data_AF-A0A936LSR0-F1
#
_entry.id   AF-A0A936LSR0-F1
#
_cell.length_a   1.000
_cell.length_b   1.000
_cell.length_c   1.000
_cell.angle_alpha   90.00
_cell.angle_beta   90.00
_cell.angle_gamma   90.00
#
_symmetry.space_group_name_H-M   'P 1'
#
loop_
_entity.id
_entity.type
_entity.pdbx_description
1 polymer ?
#
loop_
_entity_poly.entity_id
_entity_poly.type
_entity_poly.pdbx_seq_one_letter_code
_entity_poly.pdbx_strand_id
1 'polypeptide(L)'
;METKGGLLSRLSERILGYVALAALVAGGIALYQAGPAGRAALWEAIWRTVAWFVIAAVLPWISQLFIRRLLEVGENWVGVVLIASLTLVNAVAGLLLIGGWPAGGWAWLGALALLALAGTYNYFVCEYLAERSQ
;
A
#
# COMPACT_ATOMS: atom_id res chain seq x y z
N MET A 1 -5.48 -0.06 -25.94
CA MET A 1 -5.12 -1.49 -25.93
C MET A 1 -6.03 -2.18 -24.93
N GLU A 2 -7.13 -2.77 -25.39
CA GLU A 2 -8.00 -3.60 -24.54
C GLU A 2 -7.29 -4.94 -24.30
N THR A 3 -6.67 -5.10 -23.15
CA THR A 3 -6.30 -6.42 -22.67
C THR A 3 -7.59 -7.19 -22.40
N LYS A 4 -7.95 -8.12 -23.29
CA LYS A 4 -9.00 -9.12 -23.05
C LYS A 4 -8.61 -9.90 -21.79
N GLY A 5 -9.11 -9.48 -20.63
CA GLY A 5 -8.80 -10.10 -19.34
C GLY A 5 -9.15 -11.58 -19.36
N GLY A 6 -8.11 -12.43 -19.27
CA GLY A 6 -8.25 -13.87 -19.18
C GLY A 6 -9.05 -14.28 -17.93
N LEU A 7 -9.44 -15.56 -17.86
CA LEU A 7 -10.21 -16.12 -16.74
C LEU A 7 -9.64 -15.75 -15.36
N LEU A 8 -8.32 -15.67 -15.23
CA LEU A 8 -7.63 -15.27 -14.00
C LEU A 8 -7.85 -13.80 -13.60
N SER A 9 -7.91 -12.86 -14.56
CA SER A 9 -8.18 -11.44 -14.26
C SER A 9 -9.62 -11.24 -13.79
N ARG A 10 -10.57 -11.94 -14.42
CA ARG A 10 -11.97 -11.91 -13.97
C ARG A 10 -12.14 -12.54 -12.60
N LEU A 11 -11.38 -13.60 -12.31
CA LEU A 11 -11.42 -14.28 -11.02
C LEU A 11 -10.80 -13.40 -9.92
N SER A 12 -9.66 -12.75 -10.18
CA SER A 12 -9.02 -11.84 -9.23
C SER A 12 -9.87 -10.62 -8.93
N GLU A 13 -10.46 -9.98 -9.96
CA GLU A 13 -11.40 -8.87 -9.80
C GLU A 13 -12.59 -9.27 -8.92
N ARG A 14 -13.14 -10.46 -9.15
CA ARG A 14 -14.30 -10.95 -8.39
C ARG A 14 -13.93 -11.25 -6.93
N ILE A 15 -12.77 -11.85 -6.69
CA ILE A 15 -12.26 -12.11 -5.32
C ILE A 15 -12.02 -10.78 -4.59
N LEU A 16 -11.34 -9.82 -5.23
CA LEU A 16 -11.10 -8.50 -4.65
C LEU A 16 -12.41 -7.77 -4.35
N GLY A 17 -13.39 -7.87 -5.25
CA GLY A 17 -14.74 -7.33 -5.03
C GLY A 17 -15.43 -7.94 -3.82
N TYR A 18 -15.36 -9.27 -3.65
CA TYR A 18 -15.93 -9.93 -2.46
C TYR A 18 -15.17 -9.58 -1.18
N VAL A 19 -13.84 -9.48 -1.22
CA VAL A 19 -13.04 -9.05 -0.07
C VAL A 19 -13.38 -7.62 0.33
N ALA A 20 -13.50 -6.70 -0.63
CA ALA A 20 -13.91 -5.33 -0.39
C ALA A 20 -15.33 -5.25 0.19
N LEU A 21 -16.27 -6.03 -0.36
CA LEU A 21 -17.62 -6.11 0.17
C LEU A 21 -17.64 -6.66 1.60
N ALA A 22 -16.89 -7.72 1.88
CA ALA A 22 -16.78 -8.30 3.22
C ALA A 22 -16.21 -7.30 4.22
N ALA A 23 -15.16 -6.55 3.83
CA ALA A 23 -14.59 -5.49 4.66
C ALA A 23 -15.60 -4.37 4.94
N LEU A 24 -16.38 -3.95 3.93
CA LEU A 24 -17.43 -2.95 4.10
C LEU A 24 -18.56 -3.43 5.01
N VAL A 25 -19.03 -4.67 4.84
CA VAL A 25 -20.08 -5.25 5.67
C VAL A 25 -19.60 -5.42 7.11
N ALA A 26 -18.40 -5.99 7.32
CA ALA A 26 -17.83 -6.15 8.65
C ALA A 26 -17.61 -4.80 9.34
N GLY A 27 -17.08 -3.81 8.61
CA GLY A 27 -16.90 -2.45 9.11
C GLY A 27 -18.23 -1.76 9.44
N GLY A 28 -19.25 -1.95 8.60
CA GLY A 28 -20.61 -1.43 8.81
C GLY A 28 -21.30 -2.05 10.03
N ILE A 29 -21.17 -3.36 10.21
CA ILE A 29 -21.68 -4.06 11.41
C ILE A 29 -20.95 -3.58 12.66
N ALA A 30 -19.62 -3.46 12.62
CA ALA A 30 -18.84 -2.93 13.72
C ALA A 30 -19.25 -1.50 14.09
N LEU A 31 -19.51 -0.64 13.09
CA LEU A 31 -20.03 0.72 13.29
C LEU A 31 -21.44 0.75 13.90
N TYR A 32 -22.33 -0.14 13.44
CA TYR A 32 -23.70 -0.22 13.94
C TYR A 32 -23.74 -0.64 15.41
N GLN A 33 -22.89 -1.61 15.79
CA GLN A 33 -22.78 -2.11 17.15
C GLN A 33 -21.92 -1.20 18.05
N ALA A 34 -21.12 -0.30 17.48
CA ALA A 34 -20.27 0.61 18.24
C ALA A 34 -21.08 1.73 18.91
N GLY A 35 -20.88 1.88 20.22
CA GLY A 35 -21.24 3.09 20.96
C GLY A 35 -20.44 4.32 20.50
N PRO A 36 -20.69 5.51 21.09
CA PRO A 36 -20.06 6.77 20.66
C PRO A 36 -18.52 6.70 20.58
N ALA A 37 -17.88 6.01 21.54
CA ALA A 37 -16.44 5.84 21.57
C ALA A 37 -15.90 4.97 20.41
N GLY A 38 -16.62 3.90 20.03
CA GLY A 38 -16.19 3.02 18.94
C GLY A 38 -16.27 3.70 17.58
N ARG A 39 -17.25 4.59 17.37
CA ARG A 39 -17.36 5.39 16.14
C ARG A 39 -16.20 6.37 15.97
N ALA A 40 -15.79 7.03 17.05
CA ALA A 40 -14.63 7.93 17.03
C ALA A 40 -13.33 7.16 16.69
N ALA A 41 -13.12 6.00 17.32
CA ALA A 41 -11.96 5.15 17.05
C ALA A 41 -11.93 4.65 15.59
N LEU A 42 -13.10 4.28 15.04
CA LEU A 42 -13.18 3.79 13.67
C LEU A 42 -12.97 4.91 12.65
N TRP A 43 -13.48 6.12 12.93
CA TRP A 43 -13.20 7.30 12.12
C TRP A 43 -11.72 7.65 12.11
N GLU A 44 -11.07 7.60 13.28
CA GLU A 44 -9.64 7.82 13.42
C GLU A 44 -8.83 6.77 12.65
N ALA A 45 -9.23 5.49 12.73
CA ALA A 45 -8.61 4.41 11.96
C ALA A 45 -8.71 4.67 10.44
N ILE A 46 -9.89 5.03 9.93
CA ILE A 46 -10.09 5.39 8.53
C ILE A 46 -9.14 6.52 8.13
N TRP A 47 -9.08 7.60 8.91
CA TRP A 47 -8.24 8.74 8.59
C TRP A 47 -6.75 8.39 8.56
N ARG A 48 -6.28 7.61 9.54
CA ARG A 48 -4.90 7.10 9.58
C ARG A 48 -4.58 6.22 8.37
N THR A 49 -5.50 5.35 7.97
CA THR A 49 -5.36 4.52 6.77
C THR A 49 -5.32 5.36 5.50
N VAL A 50 -6.21 6.35 5.35
CA VAL A 50 -6.23 7.27 4.20
C VAL A 50 -4.94 8.08 4.14
N ALA A 51 -4.48 8.64 5.26
CA ALA A 51 -3.21 9.37 5.33
C ALA A 51 -2.03 8.49 4.90
N TRP A 52 -2.00 7.24 5.36
CA TRP A 52 -0.99 6.27 4.94
C TRP A 52 -1.06 5.98 3.43
N PHE A 53 -2.25 5.78 2.87
CA PHE A 53 -2.42 5.56 1.43
C PHE A 53 -1.90 6.74 0.60
N VAL A 54 -2.14 7.97 1.05
CA VAL A 54 -1.61 9.17 0.37
C VAL A 54 -0.08 9.18 0.40
N ILE A 55 0.52 8.88 1.56
CA ILE A 55 1.99 8.77 1.69
C ILE A 55 2.52 7.69 0.75
N ALA A 56 1.95 6.49 0.78
CA ALA A 56 2.37 5.37 -0.06
C ALA A 56 2.21 5.68 -1.56
N ALA A 57 1.15 6.38 -1.94
CA ALA A 57 0.90 6.78 -3.33
C ALA A 57 1.92 7.79 -3.85
N VAL A 58 2.34 8.74 -3.02
CA VAL A 58 3.23 9.86 -3.38
C VAL A 58 4.70 9.51 -3.24
N LEU A 59 5.07 8.73 -2.23
CA LEU A 59 6.46 8.45 -1.88
C LEU A 59 7.35 7.99 -3.05
N PRO A 60 6.97 7.02 -3.90
CA PRO A 60 7.85 6.55 -4.97
C PRO A 60 8.09 7.60 -6.07
N TRP A 61 7.26 8.64 -6.16
CA TRP A 61 7.46 9.72 -7.12
C TRP A 61 8.65 10.61 -6.77
N ILE A 62 9.09 10.62 -5.52
CA ILE A 62 10.32 11.30 -5.10
C ILE A 62 11.52 10.71 -5.86
N SER A 63 11.45 9.44 -6.27
CA SER A 63 12.49 8.77 -7.07
C SER A 63 12.82 9.46 -8.38
N GLN A 64 11.90 10.26 -8.93
CA GLN A 64 12.14 11.04 -10.14
C GLN A 64 13.39 11.92 -10.05
N LEU A 65 13.72 12.41 -8.85
CA LEU A 65 14.85 13.33 -8.64
C LEU A 65 16.22 12.68 -8.84
N PHE A 66 16.31 11.36 -8.71
CA PHE A 66 17.57 10.63 -8.73
C PHE A 66 17.59 9.43 -9.68
N ILE A 67 16.45 9.04 -10.28
CA ILE A 67 16.36 7.85 -11.15
C ILE A 67 17.39 7.87 -12.29
N ARG A 68 17.64 9.01 -12.92
CA ARG A 68 18.67 9.15 -13.98
C ARG A 68 20.07 8.78 -13.50
N ARG A 69 20.47 9.30 -12.33
CA ARG A 69 21.78 8.98 -11.72
C ARG A 69 21.89 7.52 -11.31
N LEU A 70 20.78 6.92 -10.86
CA LEU A 70 20.78 5.50 -10.50
C LEU A 70 20.92 4.61 -11.73
N LEU A 71 20.34 5.00 -12.87
CA LEU A 71 20.50 4.29 -14.14
C LEU A 71 21.93 4.36 -14.69
N GLU A 72 22.65 5.46 -14.45
CA GLU A 72 24.07 5.59 -14.82
C GLU A 72 24.97 4.57 -14.11
N VAL A 73 24.61 4.14 -12.89
CA VAL A 73 25.36 3.11 -12.16
C VAL A 73 25.17 1.73 -12.81
N GLY A 74 23.98 1.46 -13.37
CA GLY A 74 23.71 0.23 -14.12
C GLY A 74 23.71 -1.07 -13.32
N GLU A 75 23.71 -1.00 -11.98
CA GLU A 75 23.79 -2.18 -11.11
C GLU A 75 22.42 -2.58 -10.55
N ASN A 76 22.03 -3.84 -10.74
CA ASN A 76 20.72 -4.37 -10.33
C ASN A 76 20.41 -4.20 -8.83
N TRP A 77 21.43 -4.23 -7.96
CA TRP A 77 21.23 -4.11 -6.52
C TRP A 77 20.82 -2.69 -6.10
N VAL A 78 21.14 -1.67 -6.90
CA VAL A 78 20.76 -0.28 -6.62
C VAL A 78 19.24 -0.11 -6.66
N GLY A 79 18.59 -0.75 -7.63
CA GLY A 79 17.13 -0.78 -7.71
C GLY A 79 16.49 -1.51 -6.52
N VAL A 80 17.08 -2.63 -6.09
CA VAL A 80 16.62 -3.37 -4.90
C VAL A 80 16.73 -2.50 -3.64
N VAL A 81 17.86 -1.81 -3.45
CA VAL A 81 18.06 -0.92 -2.30
C VAL A 81 17.08 0.24 -2.33
N LEU A 82 16.84 0.86 -3.49
CA LEU A 82 15.86 1.92 -3.63
C LEU A 82 14.46 1.45 -3.19
N ILE A 83 13.98 0.33 -3.73
CA ILE A 83 12.65 -0.20 -3.41
C ILE A 83 12.56 -0.60 -1.94
N ALA A 84 13.61 -1.22 -1.38
CA ALA A 84 13.69 -1.57 0.02
C ALA A 84 13.61 -0.34 0.93
N SER A 85 14.33 0.75 0.60
CA SER A 85 14.27 2.01 1.34
C SER A 85 12.89 2.66 1.29
N LEU A 86 12.24 2.74 0.11
CA LEU A 86 10.89 3.28 -0.02
C LEU A 86 9.86 2.45 0.75
N THR A 87 10.01 1.13 0.72
CA THR A 87 9.14 0.21 1.46
C THR A 87 9.34 0.35 2.96
N LEU A 88 10.60 0.50 3.41
CA LEU A 88 10.91 0.74 4.81
C LEU A 88 10.31 2.06 5.30
N VAL A 89 10.39 3.13 4.51
CA VAL A 89 9.75 4.41 4.84
C VAL A 89 8.23 4.26 4.95
N ASN A 90 7.59 3.50 4.06
CA ASN A 90 6.17 3.17 4.17
C ASN A 90 5.82 2.39 5.45
N ALA A 91 6.67 1.43 5.84
CA ALA A 91 6.48 0.67 7.09
C ALA A 91 6.55 1.60 8.30
N VAL A 92 7.58 2.46 8.36
CA VAL A 92 7.76 3.43 9.45
C VAL A 92 6.60 4.41 9.50
N ALA A 93 6.17 4.96 8.36
CA ALA A 93 5.02 5.86 8.30
C ALA A 93 3.74 5.18 8.82
N GLY A 94 3.51 3.92 8.46
CA GLY A 94 2.38 3.13 8.94
C GLY A 94 2.41 2.93 10.46
N LEU A 95 3.57 2.55 11.01
CA LEU A 95 3.74 2.38 12.45
C LEU A 95 3.53 3.69 13.23
N LEU A 96 4.02 4.81 12.70
CA LEU A 96 3.82 6.13 13.30
C LEU A 96 2.35 6.55 13.29
N LEU A 97 1.62 6.31 12.19
CA LEU A 97 0.19 6.64 12.09
C LEU A 97 -0.68 5.75 12.97
N ILE A 98 -0.32 4.48 13.15
CA ILE A 98 -1.01 3.57 14.07
C ILE A 98 -0.67 3.89 15.53
N GLY A 99 0.44 4.58 15.79
CA GLY A 99 0.89 4.96 17.13
C GLY A 99 1.65 3.84 17.85
N GLY A 100 2.23 2.89 17.09
CA GLY A 100 2.98 1.77 17.63
C GLY A 100 2.90 0.51 16.77
N TRP A 101 3.15 -0.64 17.41
CA TRP A 101 3.13 -1.95 16.78
C TRP A 101 1.70 -2.50 16.66
N PRO A 102 1.39 -3.26 15.58
CA PRO A 102 0.13 -3.95 15.46
C PRO A 102 -0.12 -4.90 16.65
N ALA A 103 -1.32 -4.81 17.24
CA ALA A 103 -1.73 -5.67 18.34
C ALA A 103 -2.51 -6.89 17.83
N GLY A 104 -1.92 -8.08 17.93
CA GLY A 104 -2.55 -9.34 17.55
C GLY A 104 -2.22 -9.82 16.14
N GLY A 105 -2.41 -11.13 15.89
CA GLY A 105 -1.99 -11.77 14.64
C GLY A 105 -2.69 -11.23 13.40
N TRP A 106 -3.99 -10.92 13.48
CA TRP A 106 -4.74 -10.36 12.36
C TRP A 106 -4.31 -8.94 11.99
N ALA A 107 -3.94 -8.12 12.98
CA ALA A 107 -3.42 -6.78 12.74
C ALA A 107 -2.06 -6.84 12.04
N TRP A 108 -1.20 -7.78 12.43
CA TRP A 108 0.06 -8.06 11.76
C TRP A 108 -0.12 -8.53 10.32
N LEU A 109 -1.03 -9.48 10.09
CA LEU A 109 -1.32 -9.98 8.76
C LEU A 109 -1.80 -8.86 7.83
N GLY A 110 -2.70 -8.00 8.30
CA GLY A 110 -3.16 -6.83 7.55
C GLY A 110 -2.04 -5.82 7.27
N ALA A 111 -1.22 -5.50 8.27
CA ALA A 111 -0.10 -4.57 8.12
C ALA A 111 0.95 -5.08 7.11
N LEU A 112 1.31 -6.36 7.17
CA LEU A 112 2.26 -6.97 6.23
C LEU A 112 1.67 -7.06 4.81
N ALA A 113 0.38 -7.38 4.67
CA ALA A 113 -0.28 -7.39 3.37
C ALA A 113 -0.30 -6.00 2.72
N LEU A 114 -0.63 -4.96 3.49
CA LEU A 114 -0.59 -3.57 3.01
C LEU A 114 0.84 -3.14 2.67
N LEU A 115 1.83 -3.53 3.49
CA LEU A 115 3.23 -3.22 3.21
C LEU A 115 3.74 -3.91 1.93
N ALA A 116 3.34 -5.16 1.70
CA ALA A 116 3.64 -5.86 0.46
C ALA A 116 3.03 -5.15 -0.76
N LEU A 117 1.77 -4.72 -0.66
CA LEU A 117 1.12 -3.93 -1.70
C LEU A 117 1.85 -2.61 -1.97
N ALA A 118 2.26 -1.88 -0.93
CA ALA A 118 3.05 -0.66 -1.08
C ALA A 118 4.41 -0.92 -1.73
N GLY A 119 5.09 -2.00 -1.34
CA GLY A 119 6.35 -2.41 -1.96
C GLY A 119 6.22 -2.74 -3.45
N THR A 120 5.17 -3.50 -3.81
CA THR A 120 4.83 -3.78 -5.21
C THR A 120 4.51 -2.51 -6.00
N TYR A 121 3.75 -1.58 -5.41
CA TYR A 121 3.48 -0.29 -6.03
C TYR A 121 4.76 0.54 -6.23
N ASN A 122 5.64 0.60 -5.23
CA ASN A 122 6.94 1.27 -5.35
C ASN A 122 7.76 0.70 -6.51
N TYR A 123 7.80 -0.63 -6.65
CA TYR A 123 8.46 -1.30 -7.77
C TYR A 123 7.89 -0.83 -9.12
N PHE A 124 6.57 -0.88 -9.30
CA PHE A 124 5.95 -0.48 -10.57
C PHE A 124 6.16 0.99 -10.91
N VAL A 125 6.08 1.89 -9.93
CA VAL A 125 6.35 3.31 -10.17
C VAL A 125 7.81 3.52 -10.54
N CYS A 126 8.75 2.92 -9.81
CA CYS A 126 10.17 3.05 -10.13
C CYS A 126 10.50 2.49 -11.52
N GLU A 127 9.93 1.36 -11.91
CA GLU A 127 10.09 0.78 -13.26
C GLU A 127 9.57 1.74 -14.33
N TYR A 128 8.35 2.27 -14.14
CA TYR A 128 7.77 3.26 -15.05
C TYR A 128 8.63 4.53 -15.19
N LEU A 129 9.23 4.99 -14.08
CA LEU A 129 10.13 6.14 -14.11
C LEU A 129 11.44 5.81 -14.82
N ALA A 130 11.96 4.58 -14.65
CA ALA A 130 13.15 4.11 -15.35
C ALA A 130 12.91 4.09 -16.86
N GLU A 131 11.82 3.46 -17.32
CA GLU A 131 11.43 3.41 -18.75
C GLU A 131 11.30 4.81 -19.38
N ARG A 132 10.79 5.80 -18.63
CA ARG A 132 10.64 7.18 -19.13
C ARG A 132 11.91 8.03 -19.10
N SER A 133 12.95 7.56 -18.44
CA SER A 133 14.20 8.29 -18.27
C SER A 133 15.35 7.79 -19.14
N GLN A 134 15.11 6.70 -19.87
CA GLN A 134 15.89 6.25 -21.03
C GLN A 134 15.55 7.09 -22.26
#